data_AF-A0A7C1MKW4-F1
#
_entry.id   AF-A0A7C1MKW4-F1
#
_cell.length_a   1.000
_cell.length_b   1.000
_cell.length_c   1.000
_cell.angle_alpha   90.00
_cell.angle_beta   90.00
_cell.angle_gamma   90.00
#
_symmetry.space_group_name_H-M   'P 1'
#
loop_
_entity.id
_entity.type
_entity.pdbx_description
1 polymer ?
#
loop_
_entity_poly.entity_id
_entity_poly.type
_entity_poly.pdbx_seq_one_letter_code
_entity_poly.pdbx_strand_id
1 'polypeptide(L)'
;MLLSTAIYIWVALGLLAEDRPATGYTMDIDKLTGKSLMLLVLVIITMVSGGFVAGLKAGLIYNTFLLMGDTLIAPGVYFLSPWYLSALEDAVTVQFNHRLLALTSVFLIVGFYFYSHKLDLPSQTKNLLILVLFAGIVQVGLGISTLLLRVPVVLGASHQAGALILLSSLLLLHHHLKNTKPV
;
A
#
# COMPACT_ATOMS: atom_id res chain seq x y z
N MET A 1 -3.90 11.13 12.21
CA MET A 1 -3.21 10.24 13.19
C MET A 1 -2.28 9.22 12.56
N LEU A 2 -2.67 8.48 11.50
CA LEU A 2 -1.78 7.47 10.89
C LEU A 2 -0.70 8.06 9.95
N LEU A 3 -1.01 9.14 9.23
CA LEU A 3 0.01 9.85 8.40
C LEU A 3 1.09 10.52 9.26
N SER A 4 0.72 11.05 10.43
CA SER A 4 1.66 11.67 11.36
C SER A 4 2.65 10.67 11.95
N THR A 5 2.25 9.42 12.21
CA THR A 5 3.17 8.36 12.67
C THR A 5 4.15 7.93 11.58
N ALA A 6 3.72 7.86 10.31
CA ALA A 6 4.62 7.60 9.20
C ALA A 6 5.68 8.72 9.05
N ILE A 7 5.29 9.98 9.28
CA ILE A 7 6.20 11.13 9.30
C ILE A 7 7.17 11.03 10.49
N TYR A 8 6.71 10.67 11.69
CA TYR A 8 7.62 10.49 12.84
C TYR A 8 8.62 9.36 12.62
N ILE A 9 8.20 8.27 12.00
CA ILE A 9 9.11 7.17 11.62
C ILE A 9 10.10 7.66 10.56
N TRP A 10 9.64 8.39 9.53
CA TRP A 10 10.53 8.99 8.52
C TRP A 10 11.57 9.93 9.14
N VAL A 11 11.16 10.81 10.04
CA VAL A 11 12.06 11.73 10.75
C VAL A 11 13.04 10.97 11.63
N ALA A 12 12.56 10.00 12.42
CA ALA A 12 13.44 9.17 13.26
C ALA A 12 14.46 8.39 12.43
N LEU A 13 14.05 7.84 11.28
CA LEU A 13 14.96 7.16 10.36
C LEU A 13 15.97 8.11 9.73
N GLY A 14 15.56 9.34 9.38
CA GLY A 14 16.48 10.38 8.90
C GLY A 14 17.54 10.76 9.93
N LEU A 15 17.17 10.79 11.22
CA LEU A 15 18.11 11.07 12.32
C LEU A 15 19.03 9.88 12.64
N LEU A 16 18.58 8.64 12.39
CA LEU A 16 19.37 7.42 12.63
C LEU A 16 20.23 7.00 11.43
N ALA A 17 19.92 7.49 10.24
CA ALA A 17 20.63 7.18 8.99
C ALA A 17 21.83 8.12 8.72
N GLU A 18 22.08 9.09 9.60
CA GLU A 18 23.35 9.82 9.59
C GLU A 18 24.49 8.81 9.83
N ASP A 19 25.43 8.77 8.87
CA ASP A 19 26.73 8.06 8.90
C ASP A 19 26.87 6.60 8.42
N ARG A 20 26.22 6.14 7.33
CA ARG A 20 26.79 4.99 6.56
C ARG A 20 26.56 5.10 5.04
N PRO A 21 27.52 5.62 4.25
CA PRO A 21 27.46 5.46 2.80
C PRO A 21 27.66 3.97 2.45
N ALA A 22 26.62 3.33 1.94
CA ALA A 22 26.75 2.02 1.29
C ALA A 22 27.46 2.23 -0.05
N THR A 23 28.63 1.60 -0.23
CA THR A 23 29.44 1.66 -1.45
C THR A 23 29.30 0.36 -2.25
N GLY A 24 29.22 0.49 -3.57
CA GLY A 24 28.87 -0.52 -4.58
C GLY A 24 27.43 -0.28 -5.04
N TYR A 25 27.12 0.04 -6.30
CA TYR A 25 26.63 -0.90 -7.33
C TYR A 25 25.90 -0.12 -8.47
N THR A 26 25.41 -0.83 -9.50
CA THR A 26 25.07 -0.38 -10.87
C THR A 26 23.80 0.48 -11.07
N MET A 27 23.60 0.96 -12.32
CA MET A 27 22.41 1.65 -12.90
C MET A 27 21.02 1.05 -12.57
N ASP A 28 20.96 -0.14 -11.98
CA ASP A 28 19.71 -0.83 -11.65
C ASP A 28 19.03 -0.28 -10.38
N ILE A 29 19.79 0.38 -9.49
CA ILE A 29 19.26 1.03 -8.29
C ILE A 29 18.33 2.21 -8.65
N ASP A 30 18.67 3.02 -9.65
CA ASP A 30 17.82 4.16 -10.06
C ASP A 30 16.44 3.71 -10.55
N LYS A 31 16.40 2.61 -11.32
CA LYS A 31 15.13 2.01 -11.77
C LYS A 31 14.31 1.51 -10.59
N LEU A 32 14.94 0.91 -9.58
CA LEU A 32 14.27 0.48 -8.36
C LEU A 32 13.77 1.67 -7.53
N THR A 33 14.54 2.76 -7.44
CA THR A 33 14.16 3.99 -6.74
C THR A 33 12.89 4.57 -7.35
N GLY A 34 12.82 4.70 -8.69
CA GLY A 34 11.61 5.17 -9.37
C GLY A 34 10.39 4.26 -9.14
N LYS A 35 10.57 2.93 -9.23
CA LYS A 35 9.48 1.95 -8.98
C LYS A 35 9.01 1.94 -7.54
N SER A 36 9.93 2.08 -6.57
CA SER A 36 9.60 2.15 -5.14
C SER A 36 8.81 3.41 -4.82
N LEU A 37 9.12 4.56 -5.44
CA LEU A 37 8.35 5.80 -5.31
C LEU A 37 6.93 5.64 -5.88
N MET A 38 6.80 5.02 -7.05
CA MET A 38 5.49 4.75 -7.64
C MET A 38 4.62 3.88 -6.73
N LEU A 39 5.18 2.81 -6.16
CA LEU A 39 4.49 1.96 -5.19
C LEU A 39 4.12 2.71 -3.91
N LEU A 40 5.03 3.55 -3.41
CA LEU A 40 4.79 4.38 -2.23
C LEU A 40 3.58 5.30 -2.44
N VAL A 41 3.53 6.01 -3.57
CA VAL A 41 2.40 6.88 -3.91
C VAL A 41 1.10 6.09 -4.05
N LEU A 42 1.13 4.93 -4.73
CA LEU A 42 -0.05 4.08 -4.88
C LEU A 42 -0.58 3.56 -3.54
N VAL A 43 0.31 3.14 -2.62
CA VAL A 43 -0.10 2.67 -1.29
C VAL A 43 -0.68 3.82 -0.46
N ILE A 44 -0.15 5.04 -0.57
CA ILE A 44 -0.74 6.24 0.06
C ILE A 44 -2.15 6.49 -0.48
N ILE A 45 -2.35 6.45 -1.80
CA ILE A 45 -3.68 6.60 -2.42
C ILE A 45 -4.64 5.51 -1.93
N THR A 46 -4.17 4.27 -1.88
CA THR A 46 -4.96 3.11 -1.39
C THR A 46 -5.35 3.27 0.08
N MET A 47 -4.42 3.76 0.91
CA MET A 47 -4.66 4.03 2.34
C MET A 47 -5.67 5.17 2.54
N VAL A 48 -5.56 6.24 1.76
CA VAL A 48 -6.53 7.36 1.77
C VAL A 48 -7.91 6.86 1.35
N SER A 49 -8.00 6.09 0.26
CA SER A 49 -9.24 5.45 -0.19
C SER A 49 -9.86 4.55 0.89
N GLY A 50 -9.04 3.80 1.64
CA GLY A 50 -9.51 3.01 2.79
C GLY A 50 -10.08 3.87 3.92
N GLY A 51 -9.57 5.08 4.11
CA GLY A 51 -10.14 6.09 5.01
C GLY A 51 -11.56 6.50 4.61
N PHE A 52 -11.82 6.71 3.32
CA PHE A 52 -13.17 6.98 2.81
C PHE A 52 -14.11 5.78 3.04
N VAL A 53 -13.63 4.54 2.82
CA VAL A 53 -14.41 3.33 3.10
C VAL A 53 -14.84 3.26 4.56
N ALA A 54 -13.94 3.58 5.49
CA ALA A 54 -14.25 3.61 6.92
C ALA A 54 -15.22 4.76 7.26
N GLY A 55 -14.98 5.97 6.74
CA GLY A 55 -15.79 7.16 7.01
C GLY A 55 -17.24 7.04 6.53
N LEU A 56 -17.44 6.49 5.34
CA LEU A 56 -18.78 6.24 4.77
C LEU A 56 -19.42 4.93 5.24
N LYS A 57 -18.74 4.17 6.11
CA LYS A 57 -19.13 2.81 6.50
C LYS A 57 -19.36 1.88 5.30
N ALA A 58 -18.68 2.16 4.18
CA ALA A 58 -18.83 1.44 2.92
C ALA A 58 -18.39 -0.03 3.01
N GLY A 59 -17.54 -0.35 3.98
CA GLY A 59 -17.13 -1.74 4.27
C GLY A 59 -18.28 -2.67 4.70
N LEU A 60 -19.47 -2.14 5.00
CA LEU A 60 -20.65 -2.90 5.40
C LEU A 60 -21.64 -3.16 4.24
N ILE A 61 -21.36 -2.68 3.03
CA ILE A 61 -22.30 -2.78 1.90
C ILE A 61 -22.19 -4.15 1.23
N TYR A 62 -21.07 -4.41 0.57
CA TYR A 62 -20.78 -5.71 -0.04
C TYR A 62 -19.72 -6.43 0.78
N ASN A 63 -20.04 -7.59 1.36
CA ASN A 63 -19.13 -8.37 2.21
C ASN A 63 -18.67 -9.69 1.56
N THR A 64 -18.75 -9.76 0.23
CA THR A 64 -18.15 -10.82 -0.61
C THR A 64 -16.79 -10.38 -1.15
N PHE A 65 -15.90 -11.33 -1.45
CA PHE A 65 -14.59 -11.04 -2.06
C PHE A 65 -14.51 -11.53 -3.52
N LEU A 66 -13.72 -10.78 -4.28
CA LEU A 66 -13.75 -10.57 -5.74
C LEU A 66 -15.06 -9.98 -6.26
N LEU A 67 -16.20 -10.62 -6.00
CA LEU A 67 -17.51 -10.07 -6.37
C LEU A 67 -17.99 -9.00 -5.38
N MET A 68 -18.82 -8.09 -5.86
CA MET A 68 -19.65 -7.16 -5.08
C MET A 68 -21.11 -7.55 -5.26
N GLY A 69 -21.59 -8.49 -4.43
CA GLY A 69 -22.86 -9.18 -4.67
C GLY A 69 -22.66 -10.26 -5.72
N ASP A 70 -23.47 -10.24 -6.78
CA ASP A 70 -23.43 -11.25 -7.85
C ASP A 70 -22.50 -10.88 -9.01
N THR A 71 -21.96 -9.66 -9.04
CA THR A 71 -21.14 -9.14 -10.15
C THR A 71 -19.77 -8.65 -9.67
N LEU A 72 -18.78 -8.58 -10.57
CA LEU A 72 -17.46 -8.01 -10.25
C LEU A 72 -17.53 -6.49 -10.01
N ILE A 73 -18.37 -5.80 -10.79
CA ILE A 73 -18.65 -4.38 -10.67
C ILE A 73 -20.11 -4.26 -10.24
N ALA A 74 -20.35 -3.70 -9.05
CA ALA A 74 -21.70 -3.51 -8.55
C ALA A 74 -22.49 -2.56 -9.48
N PRO A 75 -23.80 -2.78 -9.66
CA PRO A 75 -24.65 -1.82 -10.36
C PRO A 75 -24.59 -0.44 -9.71
N GLY A 76 -24.59 0.62 -10.52
CA GLY A 76 -24.61 2.01 -10.05
C GLY A 76 -23.24 2.61 -9.68
N VAL A 77 -22.15 1.86 -9.84
CA VAL A 77 -20.79 2.42 -9.74
C VAL A 77 -20.63 3.57 -10.75
N TYR A 78 -20.17 4.73 -10.27
CA TYR A 78 -20.05 5.98 -11.06
C TYR A 78 -21.36 6.55 -11.65
N PHE A 79 -22.50 6.37 -10.98
CA PHE A 79 -23.78 6.92 -11.44
C PHE A 79 -23.95 8.43 -11.19
N LEU A 80 -23.32 9.01 -10.14
CA LEU A 80 -23.45 10.43 -9.83
C LEU A 80 -22.67 11.30 -10.83
N SER A 81 -23.26 12.45 -11.18
CA SER A 81 -22.64 13.50 -11.98
C SER A 81 -22.43 14.76 -11.13
N PRO A 82 -21.24 15.36 -11.11
CA PRO A 82 -20.01 14.91 -11.79
C PRO A 82 -19.39 13.66 -11.16
N TRP A 83 -18.59 12.92 -11.93
CA TRP A 83 -18.07 11.58 -11.59
C TRP A 83 -17.32 11.52 -10.24
N TYR A 84 -16.67 12.61 -9.83
CA TYR A 84 -15.90 12.65 -8.58
C TYR A 84 -16.80 12.54 -7.33
N LEU A 85 -18.08 12.92 -7.42
CA LEU A 85 -19.04 12.69 -6.33
C LEU A 85 -19.21 11.20 -6.08
N SER A 86 -19.27 10.38 -7.15
CA SER A 86 -19.28 8.93 -6.99
C SER A 86 -17.99 8.43 -6.34
N ALA A 87 -16.83 8.98 -6.74
CA ALA A 87 -15.55 8.55 -6.19
C ALA A 87 -15.35 8.88 -4.70
N LEU A 88 -16.04 9.89 -4.17
CA LEU A 88 -15.80 10.44 -2.83
C LEU A 88 -16.97 10.27 -1.86
N GLU A 89 -18.21 10.25 -2.35
CA GLU A 89 -19.44 10.31 -1.54
C GLU A 89 -20.32 9.06 -1.70
N ASP A 90 -20.29 8.41 -2.87
CA ASP A 90 -21.03 7.16 -3.08
C ASP A 90 -20.30 5.98 -2.46
N ALA A 91 -20.87 5.42 -1.39
CA ALA A 91 -20.24 4.36 -0.62
C ALA A 91 -20.00 3.09 -1.45
N VAL A 92 -20.85 2.76 -2.44
CA VAL A 92 -20.64 1.62 -3.34
C VAL A 92 -19.39 1.82 -4.19
N THR A 93 -19.30 2.97 -4.87
CA THR A 93 -18.16 3.33 -5.71
C THR A 93 -16.87 3.48 -4.91
N VAL A 94 -16.93 4.07 -3.71
CA VAL A 94 -15.78 4.17 -2.79
C VAL A 94 -15.27 2.78 -2.39
N GLN A 95 -16.18 1.85 -2.05
CA GLN A 95 -15.81 0.48 -1.74
C GLN A 95 -15.17 -0.23 -2.94
N PHE A 96 -15.75 -0.05 -4.14
CA PHE A 96 -15.23 -0.62 -5.38
C PHE A 96 -13.82 -0.10 -5.70
N ASN A 97 -13.63 1.22 -5.69
CA ASN A 97 -12.35 1.86 -5.94
C ASN A 97 -11.27 1.37 -4.98
N HIS A 98 -11.59 1.27 -3.68
CA HIS A 98 -10.64 0.76 -2.70
C HIS A 98 -10.22 -0.68 -2.98
N ARG A 99 -11.18 -1.56 -3.33
CA ARG A 99 -10.89 -2.96 -3.70
C ARG A 99 -9.96 -3.03 -4.92
N LEU A 100 -10.23 -2.23 -5.95
CA LEU A 100 -9.41 -2.18 -7.16
C LEU A 100 -7.98 -1.68 -6.86
N LEU A 101 -7.85 -0.61 -6.07
CA LEU A 101 -6.58 -0.06 -5.64
C LEU A 101 -5.78 -1.06 -4.77
N ALA A 102 -6.45 -1.77 -3.86
CA ALA A 102 -5.81 -2.77 -3.00
C ALA A 102 -5.27 -3.96 -3.83
N LEU A 103 -6.07 -4.48 -4.77
CA LEU A 103 -5.63 -5.53 -5.69
C LEU A 103 -4.46 -5.07 -6.55
N THR A 104 -4.56 -3.88 -7.16
CA THR A 104 -3.47 -3.29 -7.95
C THR A 104 -2.19 -3.16 -7.13
N SER A 105 -2.30 -2.66 -5.90
CA SER A 105 -1.16 -2.50 -4.99
C SER A 105 -0.47 -3.84 -4.69
N VAL A 106 -1.22 -4.88 -4.31
CA VAL A 106 -0.59 -6.18 -3.98
C VAL A 106 0.04 -6.83 -5.22
N PHE A 107 -0.62 -6.77 -6.39
CA PHE A 107 -0.04 -7.30 -7.62
C PHE A 107 1.26 -6.58 -8.00
N LEU A 108 1.30 -5.24 -7.88
CA LEU A 108 2.51 -4.48 -8.17
C LEU A 108 3.61 -4.70 -7.12
N ILE A 109 3.28 -4.87 -5.84
CA ILE A 109 4.25 -5.24 -4.79
C ILE A 109 4.87 -6.61 -5.09
N VAL A 110 4.04 -7.61 -5.41
CA VAL A 110 4.50 -8.96 -5.78
C VAL A 110 5.35 -8.91 -7.05
N GLY A 111 4.89 -8.19 -8.08
CA GLY A 111 5.64 -8.00 -9.33
C GLY A 111 6.96 -7.28 -9.11
N PHE A 112 7.00 -6.27 -8.24
CA PHE A 112 8.22 -5.54 -7.88
C PHE A 112 9.23 -6.44 -7.16
N TYR A 113 8.75 -7.28 -6.22
CA TYR A 113 9.58 -8.29 -5.57
C TYR A 113 10.21 -9.26 -6.59
N PHE A 114 9.41 -9.85 -7.49
CA PHE A 114 9.94 -10.75 -8.51
C PHE A 114 10.84 -10.06 -9.55
N TYR A 115 10.56 -8.81 -9.89
CA TYR A 115 11.43 -8.01 -10.75
C TYR A 115 12.82 -7.82 -10.11
N SER A 116 12.87 -7.62 -8.79
CA SER A 116 14.13 -7.39 -8.07
C SER A 116 15.07 -8.60 -8.07
N HIS A 117 14.55 -9.83 -8.22
CA HIS A 117 15.37 -11.05 -8.36
C HIS A 117 16.20 -11.10 -9.64
N LYS A 118 15.87 -10.28 -10.63
CA LYS A 118 16.65 -10.16 -11.87
C LYS A 118 17.90 -9.29 -11.71
N LEU A 119 18.09 -8.70 -10.54
CA LEU A 119 19.12 -7.70 -10.25
C LEU A 119 20.05 -8.22 -9.17
N ASP A 120 21.33 -7.86 -9.27
CA ASP A 120 22.29 -8.13 -8.20
C ASP A 120 22.19 -7.04 -7.12
N LEU A 121 21.50 -7.38 -6.02
CA LEU A 121 21.19 -6.44 -4.95
C LEU A 121 21.88 -6.82 -3.64
N PRO A 122 22.29 -5.81 -2.83
CA PRO A 122 22.76 -6.03 -1.48
C PRO A 122 21.76 -6.80 -0.62
N SER A 123 22.26 -7.56 0.36
CA SER A 123 21.43 -8.31 1.31
C SER A 123 20.44 -7.42 2.05
N GLN A 124 20.84 -6.20 2.42
CA GLN A 124 19.96 -5.23 3.06
C GLN A 124 18.77 -4.84 2.18
N THR A 125 18.99 -4.54 0.90
CA THR A 125 17.91 -4.25 -0.06
C THR A 125 16.97 -5.44 -0.22
N LYS A 126 17.51 -6.65 -0.34
CA LYS A 126 16.73 -7.90 -0.43
C LYS A 126 15.84 -8.10 0.80
N ASN A 127 16.37 -7.85 2.00
CA ASN A 127 15.61 -7.96 3.25
C ASN A 127 14.45 -6.93 3.31
N LEU A 128 14.70 -5.68 2.89
CA LEU A 128 13.65 -4.65 2.83
C LEU A 128 12.56 -4.98 1.79
N LEU A 129 12.94 -5.56 0.65
CA LEU A 129 11.99 -6.05 -0.36
C LEU A 129 11.11 -7.18 0.19
N ILE A 130 11.69 -8.14 0.95
CA ILE A 130 10.94 -9.20 1.63
C ILE A 130 9.98 -8.60 2.67
N LEU A 131 10.42 -7.62 3.44
CA LEU A 131 9.58 -6.94 4.43
C LEU A 131 8.37 -6.27 3.78
N VAL A 132 8.57 -5.54 2.67
CA VAL A 132 7.48 -4.92 1.90
C VAL A 132 6.51 -5.98 1.36
N LEU A 133 7.02 -7.08 0.80
CA LEU A 133 6.19 -8.18 0.31
C LEU A 133 5.35 -8.77 1.43
N PHE A 134 5.97 -9.15 2.55
CA PHE A 134 5.30 -9.75 3.69
C PHE A 134 4.23 -8.83 4.28
N ALA A 135 4.56 -7.55 4.50
CA ALA A 135 3.62 -6.55 4.96
C ALA A 135 2.44 -6.40 3.98
N GLY A 136 2.69 -6.42 2.66
CA GLY A 136 1.65 -6.35 1.64
C GLY A 136 0.70 -7.55 1.66
N ILE A 137 1.22 -8.77 1.83
CA ILE A 137 0.41 -10.00 1.92
C ILE A 137 -0.43 -10.01 3.20
N VAL A 138 0.16 -9.66 4.35
CA VAL A 138 -0.58 -9.55 5.61
C VAL A 138 -1.65 -8.48 5.49
N GLN A 139 -1.35 -7.34 4.87
CA GLN A 139 -2.29 -6.24 4.72
C GLN A 139 -3.51 -6.62 3.88
N VAL A 140 -3.32 -7.27 2.72
CA VAL A 140 -4.46 -7.70 1.90
C VAL A 140 -5.27 -8.79 2.63
N GLY A 141 -4.61 -9.69 3.35
CA GLY A 141 -5.29 -10.70 4.18
C GLY A 141 -6.16 -10.08 5.27
N LEU A 142 -5.66 -9.06 5.98
CA LEU A 142 -6.42 -8.30 6.96
C LEU A 142 -7.58 -7.53 6.32
N GLY A 143 -7.37 -6.93 5.14
CA GLY A 143 -8.42 -6.21 4.41
C GLY A 143 -9.56 -7.12 3.97
N ILE A 144 -9.23 -8.29 3.40
CA ILE A 144 -10.21 -9.33 3.03
C ILE A 144 -10.93 -9.84 4.28
N SER A 145 -10.23 -10.12 5.36
CA SER A 145 -10.85 -10.59 6.61
C SER A 145 -11.80 -9.56 7.21
N THR A 146 -11.40 -8.29 7.22
CA THR A 146 -12.24 -7.16 7.67
C THR A 146 -13.50 -7.07 6.82
N LEU A 147 -13.36 -7.24 5.51
CA LEU A 147 -14.48 -7.21 4.57
C LEU A 147 -15.45 -8.38 4.79
N LEU A 148 -14.96 -9.62 4.81
CA LEU A 148 -15.80 -10.81 4.90
C LEU A 148 -16.54 -10.89 6.23
N LEU A 149 -15.90 -10.46 7.32
CA LEU A 149 -16.45 -10.53 8.68
C LEU A 149 -17.23 -9.27 9.08
N ARG A 150 -17.59 -8.41 8.12
CA ARG A 150 -18.42 -7.20 8.33
C ARG A 150 -17.80 -6.17 9.29
N VAL A 151 -16.53 -5.87 9.08
CA VAL A 151 -15.75 -4.82 9.76
C VAL A 151 -15.76 -4.94 11.30
N PRO A 152 -15.35 -6.08 11.90
CA PRO A 152 -15.13 -6.14 13.34
C PRO A 152 -14.07 -5.12 13.75
N VAL A 153 -14.30 -4.39 14.85
CA VAL A 153 -13.43 -3.28 15.28
C VAL A 153 -11.96 -3.70 15.38
N VAL A 154 -11.69 -4.88 15.95
CA VAL A 154 -10.32 -5.41 16.08
C VAL A 154 -9.67 -5.61 14.71
N LEU A 155 -10.36 -6.24 13.75
CA LEU A 155 -9.81 -6.45 12.41
C LEU A 155 -9.65 -5.14 11.64
N GLY A 156 -10.61 -4.22 11.75
CA GLY A 156 -10.52 -2.90 11.14
C GLY A 156 -9.32 -2.10 11.67
N ALA A 157 -9.09 -2.14 12.99
CA ALA A 157 -7.93 -1.51 13.62
C ALA A 157 -6.61 -2.20 13.23
N SER A 158 -6.58 -3.53 13.21
CA SER A 158 -5.41 -4.29 12.73
C SER A 158 -5.09 -3.98 11.27
N HIS A 159 -6.10 -3.87 10.41
CA HIS A 159 -5.93 -3.50 9.00
C HIS A 159 -5.39 -2.07 8.84
N GLN A 160 -5.81 -1.12 9.68
CA GLN A 160 -5.25 0.23 9.69
C GLN A 160 -3.78 0.23 10.17
N ALA A 161 -3.46 -0.55 11.20
CA ALA A 161 -2.08 -0.69 11.69
C ALA A 161 -1.18 -1.36 10.64
N GLY A 162 -1.67 -2.40 9.96
CA GLY A 162 -0.97 -3.06 8.87
C GLY A 162 -0.69 -2.11 7.69
N ALA A 163 -1.62 -1.21 7.35
CA ALA A 163 -1.41 -0.21 6.31
C ALA A 163 -0.23 0.72 6.65
N LEU A 164 -0.13 1.11 7.93
CA LEU A 164 0.98 1.90 8.42
C LEU A 164 2.31 1.14 8.34
N ILE A 165 2.34 -0.14 8.74
CA ILE A 165 3.54 -0.98 8.63
C ILE A 165 3.99 -1.13 7.18
N LEU A 166 3.07 -1.36 6.25
CA LEU A 166 3.36 -1.45 4.82
C LEU A 166 3.94 -0.12 4.30
N LEU A 167 3.31 1.00 4.64
CA LEU A 167 3.79 2.34 4.26
C LEU A 167 5.20 2.62 4.82
N SER A 168 5.43 2.34 6.10
CA SER A 168 6.74 2.51 6.73
C SER A 168 7.82 1.62 6.10
N SER A 169 7.48 0.39 5.75
CA SER A 169 8.40 -0.54 5.07
C SER A 169 8.79 -0.04 3.67
N LEU A 170 7.82 0.51 2.91
CA LEU A 170 8.10 1.13 1.61
C LEU A 170 8.92 2.42 1.73
N LEU A 171 8.65 3.25 2.73
CA LEU A 171 9.45 4.44 3.02
C LEU A 171 10.90 4.08 3.35
N LEU A 172 11.10 3.07 4.20
CA LEU A 172 12.41 2.52 4.53
C LEU A 172 13.17 2.05 3.29
N LEU A 173 12.51 1.25 2.45
CA LEU A 173 13.09 0.76 1.20
C LEU A 173 13.45 1.91 0.25
N HIS A 174 12.53 2.85 0.05
CA HIS A 174 12.75 3.99 -0.84
C HIS A 174 13.91 4.88 -0.36
N HIS A 175 13.97 5.16 0.94
CA HIS A 175 15.05 5.93 1.55
C HIS A 175 16.40 5.21 1.39
N HIS A 176 16.44 3.91 1.66
CA HIS A 176 17.64 3.09 1.48
C HIS A 176 18.13 3.12 0.03
N LEU A 177 17.24 2.93 -0.94
CA LEU A 177 17.58 2.96 -2.36
C LEU A 177 18.09 4.34 -2.80
N LYS A 178 17.46 5.43 -2.34
CA LYS A 178 17.87 6.80 -2.67
C LYS A 178 19.27 7.16 -2.13
N ASN A 179 19.62 6.61 -0.96
CA ASN A 179 20.90 6.90 -0.31
C ASN A 179 22.01 5.91 -0.70
N THR A 180 21.67 4.84 -1.42
CA THR A 180 22.65 3.93 -2.00
C THR A 180 23.19 4.59 -3.28
N LYS A 181 24.45 5.01 -3.28
CA LYS A 181 25.06 5.66 -4.44
C LYS A 181 25.71 4.64 -5.37
N PRO A 182 25.60 4.80 -6.69
CA PRO A 182 26.46 4.07 -7.60
C PRO A 182 27.93 4.46 -7.38
N VAL A 183 28.82 3.48 -7.52
CA VAL A 183 30.28 3.69 -7.56
C VAL A 183 30.68 4.04 -8.99
#